data_AF-A0A158KRJ5-F1
#
_entry.id   AF-A0A158KRJ5-F1
#
_cell.length_a   1.000
_cell.length_b   1.000
_cell.length_c   1.000
_cell.angle_alpha   90.00
_cell.angle_beta   90.00
_cell.angle_gamma   90.00
#
_symmetry.space_group_name_H-M   'P 1'
#
loop_
_entity.id
_entity.type
_entity.pdbx_description
1 polymer ?
#
loop_
_entity_poly.entity_id
_entity_poly.type
_entity_poly.pdbx_seq_one_letter_code
_entity_poly.pdbx_strand_id
1 'polypeptide(L)'
;MPGDGKNPESWSSEDKFAVVLETAPLNAAELAEYCRRKGLYPEEIAAWRAACQAANANAAEQAREQRHQSKDDKKRIQQLEKELQRKEKALAEAAALLILRKKSMVTPVFATLIFDLVVGLLKSIRRRCGDNSPRHDESRA
;
A
#
# COMPACT_ATOMS: atom_id res chain seq x y z
N MET A 1 -25.11 -24.91 -18.61
CA MET A 1 -25.44 -26.24 -18.03
C MET A 1 -24.31 -27.18 -18.44
N PRO A 2 -23.92 -28.21 -17.66
CA PRO A 2 -22.82 -29.10 -18.05
C PRO A 2 -23.10 -29.73 -19.44
N GLY A 3 -22.29 -29.38 -20.45
CA GLY A 3 -22.54 -29.76 -21.84
C GLY A 3 -22.37 -28.65 -22.89
N ASP A 4 -22.04 -27.41 -22.51
CA ASP A 4 -21.84 -26.27 -23.44
C ASP A 4 -20.52 -26.36 -24.27
N GLY A 5 -19.95 -27.55 -24.49
CA GLY A 5 -18.69 -27.73 -25.22
C GLY A 5 -17.44 -27.14 -24.53
N LYS A 6 -17.57 -26.70 -23.27
CA LYS A 6 -16.46 -26.20 -22.45
C LYS A 6 -15.67 -27.35 -21.86
N ASN A 7 -14.34 -27.21 -21.85
CA ASN A 7 -13.41 -28.17 -21.26
C ASN A 7 -13.85 -28.53 -19.82
N PRO A 8 -14.01 -29.81 -19.45
CA PRO A 8 -14.36 -30.24 -18.09
C PRO A 8 -13.51 -29.62 -16.98
N GLU A 9 -12.29 -29.20 -17.28
CA GLU A 9 -11.45 -28.48 -16.31
C GLU A 9 -11.96 -27.08 -15.93
N SER A 10 -12.64 -26.41 -16.85
CA SER A 10 -13.23 -25.07 -16.63
C SER A 10 -14.58 -25.08 -15.90
N TRP A 11 -15.09 -26.25 -15.54
CA TRP A 11 -16.40 -26.37 -14.89
C TRP A 11 -16.33 -25.99 -13.42
N SER A 12 -17.43 -25.42 -12.91
CA SER A 12 -17.55 -25.09 -11.50
C SER A 12 -17.56 -26.36 -10.64
N SER A 13 -17.23 -26.23 -9.34
CA SER A 13 -17.32 -27.36 -8.40
C SER A 13 -18.75 -27.91 -8.27
N GLU A 14 -19.75 -27.04 -8.39
CA GLU A 14 -21.17 -27.38 -8.37
C GLU A 14 -21.56 -28.21 -9.60
N ASP A 15 -21.11 -27.82 -10.79
CA ASP A 15 -21.35 -28.56 -12.03
C ASP A 15 -20.71 -29.96 -12.00
N LYS A 16 -19.45 -30.05 -11.51
CA LYS A 16 -18.74 -31.33 -11.34
C LYS A 16 -19.48 -32.24 -10.35
N PHE A 17 -19.97 -31.66 -9.25
CA PHE A 17 -20.76 -32.39 -8.26
C PHE A 17 -22.11 -32.88 -8.81
N ALA A 18 -22.80 -32.06 -9.62
CA ALA A 18 -24.05 -32.46 -10.26
C ALA A 18 -23.86 -33.68 -11.16
N VAL A 19 -22.76 -33.74 -11.94
CA VAL A 19 -22.42 -34.92 -12.75
C VAL A 19 -22.13 -36.14 -11.89
N VAL A 20 -21.41 -35.98 -10.78
CA VAL A 20 -21.16 -37.08 -9.84
C VAL A 20 -22.49 -37.64 -9.30
N LEU A 21 -23.45 -36.76 -8.98
CA LEU A 21 -24.77 -37.14 -8.49
C LEU A 21 -25.63 -37.82 -9.57
N GLU A 22 -25.67 -37.27 -10.78
CA GLU A 22 -26.40 -37.83 -11.93
C GLU A 22 -25.89 -39.22 -12.32
N THR A 23 -24.58 -39.45 -12.21
CA THR A 23 -23.97 -40.72 -12.60
C THR A 23 -23.96 -41.77 -11.49
N ALA A 24 -24.29 -41.39 -10.24
CA ALA A 24 -24.26 -42.29 -9.09
C ALA A 24 -25.08 -43.58 -9.28
N PRO A 25 -26.30 -43.57 -9.88
CA PRO A 25 -27.09 -44.78 -10.08
C PRO A 25 -26.75 -45.55 -11.37
N LEU A 26 -25.90 -45.01 -12.25
CA LEU A 26 -25.64 -45.58 -13.58
C LEU A 26 -24.71 -46.78 -13.50
N ASN A 27 -24.99 -47.79 -14.32
CA ASN A 27 -24.09 -48.92 -14.53
C ASN A 27 -22.92 -48.57 -15.49
N ALA A 28 -21.97 -49.49 -15.70
CA ALA A 28 -20.79 -49.21 -16.52
C ALA A 28 -21.12 -48.87 -18.00
N ALA A 29 -22.16 -49.47 -18.57
CA ALA A 29 -22.56 -49.22 -19.96
C ALA A 29 -23.25 -47.84 -20.09
N GLU A 30 -24.14 -47.52 -19.16
CA GLU A 30 -24.83 -46.22 -19.08
C GLU A 30 -23.86 -45.08 -18.79
N LEU A 31 -22.87 -45.31 -17.92
CA LEU A 31 -21.80 -44.35 -17.64
C LEU A 31 -20.98 -44.05 -18.90
N ALA A 32 -20.63 -45.08 -19.69
CA ALA A 32 -19.90 -44.90 -20.94
C ALA A 32 -20.72 -44.12 -21.97
N GLU A 33 -22.02 -44.35 -22.06
CA GLU A 33 -22.92 -43.58 -22.94
C GLU A 33 -23.03 -42.12 -22.47
N TYR A 34 -23.21 -41.90 -21.16
CA TYR A 34 -23.24 -40.57 -20.55
C TYR A 34 -21.95 -39.78 -20.84
N CYS A 35 -20.79 -40.42 -20.66
CA CYS A 35 -19.47 -39.88 -20.95
C CYS A 35 -19.33 -39.43 -22.41
N ARG A 36 -19.73 -40.30 -23.36
CA ARG A 36 -19.71 -39.96 -24.80
C ARG A 36 -20.62 -38.79 -25.15
N ARG A 37 -21.82 -38.74 -24.55
CA ARG A 37 -22.79 -37.66 -24.81
C ARG A 37 -22.33 -36.31 -24.25
N LYS A 38 -21.62 -36.32 -23.12
CA LYS A 38 -21.18 -35.11 -22.42
C LYS A 38 -19.75 -34.69 -22.75
N GLY A 39 -19.00 -35.51 -23.49
CA GLY A 39 -17.58 -35.28 -23.80
C GLY A 39 -16.69 -35.42 -22.57
N LEU A 40 -17.01 -36.37 -21.69
CA LEU A 40 -16.29 -36.65 -20.45
C LEU A 40 -15.64 -38.03 -20.50
N TYR A 41 -14.63 -38.24 -19.67
CA TYR A 41 -14.02 -39.55 -19.45
C TYR A 41 -14.51 -40.17 -18.13
N PRO A 42 -14.74 -41.50 -18.07
CA PRO A 42 -15.11 -42.18 -16.83
C PRO A 42 -14.12 -41.92 -15.68
N GLU A 43 -12.84 -41.75 -16.00
CA GLU A 43 -11.78 -41.45 -15.03
C GLU A 43 -11.95 -40.08 -14.37
N GLU A 44 -12.42 -39.07 -15.10
CA GLU A 44 -12.71 -37.73 -14.55
C GLU A 44 -13.83 -37.79 -13.52
N ILE A 45 -14.90 -38.55 -13.83
CA ILE A 45 -16.03 -38.74 -12.93
C ILE A 45 -15.60 -39.53 -11.68
N ALA A 46 -14.73 -40.53 -11.85
CA ALA A 46 -14.16 -41.28 -10.74
C ALA A 46 -13.28 -40.38 -9.85
N ALA A 47 -12.45 -39.52 -10.44
CA ALA A 47 -11.64 -38.55 -9.72
C ALA A 47 -12.51 -37.56 -8.93
N TRP A 48 -13.58 -37.04 -9.54
CA TRP A 48 -14.51 -36.14 -8.84
C TRP A 48 -15.29 -36.84 -7.73
N ARG A 49 -15.69 -38.10 -7.92
CA ARG A 49 -16.26 -38.93 -6.83
C ARG A 49 -15.31 -39.06 -5.64
N ALA A 50 -14.06 -39.40 -5.91
CA ALA A 50 -13.04 -39.53 -4.87
C ALA A 50 -12.81 -38.19 -4.15
N ALA A 51 -12.74 -37.08 -4.91
CA ALA A 51 -12.61 -35.74 -4.34
C ALA A 51 -13.81 -35.37 -3.45
N CYS A 52 -15.04 -35.66 -3.87
CA CYS A 52 -16.25 -35.45 -3.07
C CYS A 52 -16.25 -36.27 -1.78
N GLN A 53 -15.80 -37.53 -1.85
CA GLN A 53 -15.68 -38.39 -0.67
C GLN A 53 -14.61 -37.89 0.30
N ALA A 54 -13.49 -37.39 -0.22
CA ALA A 54 -12.38 -36.88 0.58
C ALA A 54 -12.56 -35.43 1.08
N ALA A 55 -13.51 -34.67 0.53
CA ALA A 55 -13.68 -33.23 0.78
C ALA A 55 -13.76 -32.87 2.27
N ASN A 56 -14.40 -33.72 3.07
CA ASN A 56 -14.56 -33.49 4.51
C ASN A 56 -13.55 -34.25 5.38
N ALA A 57 -12.72 -35.12 4.80
CA ALA A 57 -11.84 -36.01 5.57
C ALA A 57 -10.90 -35.24 6.51
N ASN A 58 -10.40 -34.07 6.07
CA ASN A 58 -9.46 -33.25 6.82
C ASN A 58 -10.00 -31.83 7.12
N ALA A 59 -11.30 -31.58 6.92
CA ALA A 59 -11.88 -30.24 7.01
C ALA A 59 -11.69 -29.61 8.41
N ALA A 60 -11.81 -30.42 9.47
CA ALA A 60 -11.64 -29.95 10.84
C ALA A 60 -10.19 -29.53 11.13
N GLU A 61 -9.20 -30.28 10.62
CA GLU A 61 -7.78 -30.02 10.80
C GLU A 61 -7.32 -28.83 9.96
N GLN A 62 -7.74 -28.76 8.70
CA GLN A 62 -7.51 -27.61 7.83
C GLN A 62 -8.09 -26.31 8.42
N ALA A 63 -9.31 -26.37 8.98
CA ALA A 63 -9.92 -25.21 9.62
C ALA A 63 -9.18 -24.79 10.91
N ARG A 64 -8.58 -25.73 11.65
CA ARG A 64 -7.74 -25.40 12.82
C ARG A 64 -6.44 -24.72 12.38
N GLU A 65 -5.78 -25.29 11.39
CA GLU A 65 -4.52 -24.75 10.84
C GLU A 65 -4.72 -23.36 10.24
N GLN A 66 -5.75 -23.15 9.41
CA GLN A 66 -6.09 -21.83 8.87
C GLN A 66 -6.36 -20.79 9.96
N ARG A 67 -7.03 -21.19 11.05
CA ARG A 67 -7.27 -20.29 12.19
C ARG A 67 -5.97 -19.96 12.93
N HIS A 68 -5.03 -20.89 13.02
CA HIS A 68 -3.73 -20.64 13.64
C HIS A 68 -2.91 -19.68 12.77
N GLN A 69 -2.78 -19.97 11.48
CA GLN A 69 -2.11 -19.12 10.50
C GLN A 69 -2.68 -17.71 10.48
N SER A 70 -4.01 -17.56 10.41
CA SER A 70 -4.68 -16.25 10.42
C SER A 70 -4.36 -15.44 11.69
N LYS A 71 -4.21 -16.11 12.84
CA LYS A 71 -3.85 -15.43 14.10
C LYS A 71 -2.40 -14.96 14.08
N ASP A 72 -1.49 -15.78 13.58
CA ASP A 72 -0.08 -15.46 13.53
C ASP A 72 0.22 -14.38 12.49
N ASP A 73 -0.43 -14.43 11.34
CA ASP A 73 -0.37 -13.39 10.31
C ASP A 73 -0.88 -12.06 10.87
N LYS A 74 -2.01 -12.07 11.59
CA LYS A 74 -2.53 -10.85 12.21
C LYS A 74 -1.55 -10.25 13.23
N LYS A 75 -0.90 -11.07 14.06
CA LYS A 75 0.13 -10.60 14.99
C LYS A 75 1.32 -10.02 14.22
N ARG A 76 1.74 -10.67 13.13
CA ARG A 76 2.87 -10.25 12.33
C ARG A 76 2.59 -8.91 11.64
N ILE A 77 1.40 -8.76 11.06
CA ILE A 77 0.93 -7.51 10.46
C ILE A 77 0.98 -6.38 11.50
N GLN A 78 0.39 -6.57 12.68
CA GLN A 78 0.39 -5.54 13.73
C GLN A 78 1.80 -5.16 14.20
N GLN A 79 2.71 -6.14 14.28
CA GLN A 79 4.10 -5.87 14.65
C GLN A 79 4.80 -5.06 13.55
N LEU A 80 4.64 -5.45 12.29
CA LEU A 80 5.22 -4.77 11.15
C LEU A 80 4.66 -3.34 11.00
N GLU A 81 3.36 -3.14 11.19
CA GLU A 81 2.73 -1.81 11.20
C GLU A 81 3.33 -0.89 12.27
N LYS A 82 3.55 -1.40 13.49
CA LYS A 82 4.18 -0.62 14.56
C LYS A 82 5.63 -0.27 14.24
N GLU A 83 6.39 -1.20 13.69
CA GLU A 83 7.77 -0.95 13.27
C GLU A 83 7.84 0.08 12.15
N LEU A 84 6.91 0.00 11.19
CA LEU A 84 6.78 0.96 10.10
C LEU A 84 6.49 2.36 10.65
N GLN A 85 5.50 2.51 11.54
CA GLN A 85 5.17 3.79 12.16
C GLN A 85 6.34 4.41 12.93
N ARG A 86 7.10 3.58 13.67
CA ARG A 86 8.30 4.06 14.39
C ARG A 86 9.37 4.55 13.44
N LYS A 87 9.61 3.83 12.34
CA LYS A 87 10.57 4.22 11.31
C LYS A 87 10.13 5.49 10.60
N GLU A 88 8.87 5.60 10.23
CA GLU A 88 8.31 6.81 9.62
C GLU A 88 8.41 8.04 10.54
N LYS A 89 8.14 7.86 11.84
CA LYS A 89 8.31 8.94 12.82
C LYS A 89 9.77 9.41 12.90
N ALA A 90 10.72 8.47 13.00
CA ALA A 90 12.14 8.81 13.02
C ALA A 90 12.59 9.49 11.72
N LEU A 91 12.07 9.05 10.56
CA LEU A 91 12.31 9.69 9.27
C LEU A 91 11.73 11.11 9.22
N ALA A 92 10.52 11.32 9.76
CA ALA A 92 9.90 12.63 9.82
C ALA A 92 10.68 13.58 10.75
N GLU A 93 11.14 13.10 11.91
CA GLU A 93 11.99 13.87 12.83
C GLU A 93 13.32 14.25 12.16
N ALA A 94 13.96 13.32 11.45
CA ALA A 94 15.18 13.60 10.68
C ALA A 94 14.93 14.63 9.56
N ALA A 95 13.82 14.51 8.82
CA ALA A 95 13.44 15.48 7.79
C ALA A 95 13.18 16.87 8.39
N ALA A 96 12.52 16.95 9.55
CA ALA A 96 12.27 18.21 10.25
C ALA A 96 13.58 18.89 10.67
N LEU A 97 14.55 18.13 11.20
CA LEU A 97 15.88 18.67 11.54
C LEU A 97 16.63 19.21 10.32
N LEU A 98 16.55 18.52 9.17
CA LEU A 98 17.17 18.98 7.93
C LEU A 98 16.53 20.28 7.42
N ILE A 99 15.20 20.38 7.49
CA ILE A 99 14.46 21.60 7.10
C ILE A 99 14.84 22.76 8.01
N LEU A 100 14.89 22.54 9.32
CA LEU A 100 15.24 23.57 10.30
C LEU A 100 16.68 24.08 10.08
N ARG A 101 17.64 23.17 9.90
CA ARG A 101 19.03 23.51 9.59
C ARG A 101 19.14 24.34 8.31
N LYS A 102 18.37 23.98 7.28
CA LYS A 102 18.34 24.74 6.02
C LYS A 102 17.77 26.15 6.26
N LYS A 103 16.68 26.28 7.01
CA LYS A 103 16.06 27.59 7.31
C LYS A 103 17.00 28.50 8.11
N SER A 104 17.65 27.97 9.15
CA SER A 104 18.55 28.74 10.01
C SER A 104 19.84 29.21 9.31
N MET A 105 20.25 28.57 8.21
CA MET A 105 21.36 29.06 7.38
C MET A 105 20.93 30.19 6.45
N VAL A 106 19.69 30.15 5.96
CA VAL A 106 19.19 31.10 4.95
C VAL A 106 18.70 32.40 5.59
N THR A 107 18.03 32.34 6.76
CA THR A 107 17.49 33.53 7.44
C THR A 107 18.51 34.58 7.90
N PRO A 108 19.68 34.25 8.49
CA PRO A 108 20.60 35.26 8.99
C PRO A 108 21.21 36.09 7.85
N VAL A 109 21.52 35.47 6.70
CA VAL A 109 22.14 36.18 5.56
C VAL A 109 21.20 37.25 5.00
N PHE A 110 19.92 36.95 4.82
CA PHE A 110 18.95 37.94 4.36
C PHE A 110 18.70 39.03 5.41
N ALA A 111 18.64 38.68 6.69
CA ALA A 111 18.45 39.65 7.77
C ALA A 111 19.66 40.59 7.93
N THR A 112 20.89 40.07 7.83
CA THR A 112 22.11 40.89 7.87
C THR A 112 22.19 41.81 6.66
N LEU A 113 21.87 41.34 5.45
CA LEU A 113 21.89 42.18 4.26
C LEU A 113 20.86 43.32 4.32
N ILE A 114 19.65 43.06 4.84
CA ILE A 114 18.62 44.10 5.02
C ILE A 114 19.06 45.09 6.11
N PHE A 115 19.61 44.62 7.23
CA PHE A 115 20.10 45.49 8.30
C PHE A 115 21.24 46.39 7.81
N ASP A 116 22.20 45.84 7.07
CA ASP A 116 23.32 46.59 6.48
C ASP A 116 22.83 47.62 5.45
N LEU A 117 21.82 47.29 4.64
CA LEU A 117 21.20 48.23 3.71
C LEU A 117 20.54 49.41 4.45
N VAL A 118 19.78 49.13 5.52
CA VAL A 118 19.09 50.15 6.32
C VAL A 118 20.08 51.03 7.08
N VAL A 119 21.08 50.42 7.73
CA VAL A 119 22.14 51.16 8.45
C VAL A 119 22.98 51.99 7.46
N GLY A 120 23.29 51.44 6.28
CA GLY A 120 23.97 52.15 5.20
C GLY A 120 23.18 53.35 4.70
N LEU A 121 21.87 53.18 4.48
CA LEU A 121 20.98 54.26 4.06
C LEU A 121 20.88 55.35 5.14
N LEU A 122 20.74 54.98 6.42
CA LEU A 122 20.72 55.93 7.55
C LEU A 122 22.04 56.70 7.68
N LYS A 123 23.20 56.05 7.51
CA LYS A 123 24.51 56.73 7.48
C LYS A 123 24.62 57.68 6.28
N SER A 124 24.10 57.29 5.12
CA SER A 124 24.08 58.13 3.91
C SER A 124 23.20 59.37 4.08
N ILE A 125 22.00 59.20 4.65
CA ILE A 125 21.08 60.30 5.00
C ILE A 125 21.72 61.22 6.05
N ARG A 126 22.35 60.66 7.09
CA ARG A 126 23.02 61.44 8.14
C ARG A 126 24.22 62.24 7.63
N ARG A 127 25.03 61.68 6.71
CA ARG A 127 26.10 62.44 6.05
C ARG A 127 25.51 63.58 5.20
N ARG A 128 24.41 63.34 4.49
CA ARG A 128 23.76 64.36 3.65
C ARG A 128 23.11 65.49 4.46
N CYS A 129 22.61 65.23 5.68
CA CYS A 129 22.09 66.26 6.58
C CYS A 129 23.16 66.95 7.44
N GLY A 130 24.33 66.33 7.65
CA GLY A 130 25.41 66.88 8.47
C GLY A 130 26.27 67.96 7.81
N ASP A 131 26.19 68.11 6.48
CA ASP A 131 27.02 69.05 5.71
C ASP A 131 26.34 70.41 5.40
N ASN A 132 25.15 70.71 5.96
CA ASN A 132 24.47 71.99 5.70
C ASN A 132 24.11 72.73 7.00
N SER A 133 25.13 73.19 7.74
CA SER A 133 24.97 74.27 8.72
C SER A 133 25.33 75.61 8.06
N PRO A 134 24.42 76.59 7.98
CA PRO A 134 24.74 77.92 7.46
C PRO A 134 25.61 78.70 8.46
N ARG A 135 26.78 79.16 8.03
CA ARG A 135 27.59 80.13 8.77
C ARG A 135 26.85 81.46 8.79
N HIS A 136 26.43 81.91 9.96
CA HIS A 136 26.12 83.32 10.17
C HIS A 136 27.44 84.07 10.33
N ASP A 137 27.82 84.83 9.30
CA ASP A 137 28.90 85.81 9.41
C ASP A 137 28.41 86.99 10.27
N GLU A 138 28.90 87.05 11.50
CA GLU A 138 28.83 88.21 12.38
C GLU A 138 30.01 89.14 12.04
N SER A 139 29.86 89.97 11.00
CA SER A 139 30.80 91.06 10.71
C SER A 139 30.43 92.28 11.57
N ARG A 140 31.12 92.39 12.70
CA ARG A 140 31.18 93.59 13.55
C ARG A 140 32.42 94.38 13.16
N ALA A 141 32.24 95.52 12.49
CA ALA A 141 33.15 96.66 12.43
C ALA A 141 32.34 97.91 12.09
#